data_AF-A0A5C2SQ47-F1
#
_entry.id   AF-A0A5C2SQ47-F1
#
_cell.length_a   1.000
_cell.length_b   1.000
_cell.length_c   1.000
_cell.angle_alpha   90.00
_cell.angle_beta   90.00
_cell.angle_gamma   90.00
#
_symmetry.space_group_name_H-M   'P 1'
#
loop_
_entity.id
_entity.type
_entity.pdbx_description
1 polymer ?
#
loop_
_entity_poly.entity_id
_entity_poly.type
_entity_poly.pdbx_seq_one_letter_code
_entity_poly.pdbx_strand_id
1 'polypeptide(L)'
;MRPTLVRLVRVLPRSQVDPALRPVPPPVRSDVPQPSLIEVLQKRKEDAGAGYPSNIRIEALEAKTALRGLPREARKSLAAMLKEH
;
A
#
# COMPACT_ATOMS: atom_id res chain seq x y z
N MET A 1 22.13 -32.45 17.42
CA MET A 1 21.93 -31.25 16.56
C MET A 1 22.91 -31.32 15.39
N ARG A 2 22.44 -31.24 14.14
CA ARG A 2 23.30 -31.23 12.94
C ARG A 2 23.42 -29.79 12.42
N PRO A 3 24.63 -29.27 12.19
CA PRO A 3 24.79 -27.95 11.56
C PRO A 3 24.40 -28.01 10.08
N THR A 4 23.45 -27.17 9.65
CA THR A 4 23.04 -27.01 8.24
C THR A 4 23.54 -25.67 7.67
N LEU A 5 23.90 -25.65 6.38
CA LEU A 5 24.54 -24.57 5.61
C LEU A 5 23.82 -23.19 5.61
N VAL A 6 22.63 -23.07 6.20
CA VAL A 6 21.69 -21.95 6.02
C VAL A 6 22.05 -20.69 6.82
N ARG A 7 23.13 -20.68 7.63
CA ARG A 7 23.45 -19.53 8.52
C ARG A 7 24.87 -18.99 8.43
N LEU A 8 25.44 -18.91 7.23
CA LEU A 8 26.55 -17.97 6.96
C LEU A 8 25.99 -16.59 6.57
N VAL A 9 25.20 -15.97 7.46
CA VAL A 9 24.77 -14.58 7.26
C VAL A 9 25.79 -13.69 7.95
N ARG A 10 26.63 -13.01 7.17
CA ARG A 10 27.61 -12.04 7.69
C ARG A 10 26.90 -10.70 7.86
N VAL A 11 26.66 -10.30 9.11
CA VAL A 11 26.15 -8.95 9.42
C VAL A 11 27.30 -7.97 9.27
N LEU A 12 27.21 -7.07 8.29
CA LEU A 12 28.21 -6.01 8.05
C LEU A 12 27.67 -4.66 8.53
N PRO A 13 28.49 -3.82 9.19
CA PRO A 13 28.16 -2.43 9.48
C PRO A 13 27.85 -1.67 8.18
N ARG A 14 26.90 -0.72 8.24
CA ARG A 14 26.47 0.07 7.07
C ARG A 14 27.62 0.86 6.42
N SER A 15 28.68 1.16 7.17
CA SER A 15 29.90 1.84 6.69
C SER A 15 30.79 0.98 5.78
N GLN A 16 30.62 -0.35 5.82
CA GLN A 16 31.41 -1.30 5.03
C GLN A 16 30.68 -1.77 3.76
N VAL A 17 29.46 -1.29 3.53
CA VAL A 17 28.65 -1.62 2.35
C VAL A 17 28.73 -0.46 1.36
N ASP A 18 29.14 -0.76 0.13
CA ASP A 18 29.15 0.23 -0.95
C ASP A 18 27.74 0.83 -1.13
N PRO A 19 27.58 2.16 -1.02
CA PRO A 19 26.29 2.83 -1.24
C PRO A 19 25.66 2.52 -2.61
N ALA A 20 26.45 2.20 -3.63
CA ALA A 20 25.97 1.84 -4.96
C ALA A 20 25.25 0.47 -5.00
N LEU A 21 25.49 -0.40 -4.01
CA LEU A 21 24.80 -1.69 -3.88
C LEU A 21 23.43 -1.57 -3.21
N ARG A 22 22.98 -0.36 -2.86
CA ARG A 22 21.61 -0.18 -2.36
C ARG A 22 20.66 -0.40 -3.54
N PRO A 23 19.79 -1.43 -3.50
CA PRO A 23 18.72 -1.52 -4.48
C PRO A 23 17.77 -0.35 -4.22
N VAL A 24 17.97 0.74 -4.95
CA VAL A 24 17.00 1.83 -5.02
C VAL A 24 15.94 1.37 -6.02
N PRO A 25 14.68 1.20 -5.60
CA PRO A 25 13.63 0.89 -6.55
C PRO A 25 13.57 2.01 -7.60
N PRO A 26 13.31 1.69 -8.88
CA PRO A 26 13.19 2.71 -9.90
C PRO A 26 12.08 3.70 -9.50
N PRO A 27 12.26 5.01 -9.79
CA PRO A 27 11.25 6.00 -9.48
C PRO A 27 9.94 5.63 -10.17
N VAL A 28 8.85 5.69 -9.42
CA VAL A 28 7.50 5.43 -9.94
C VAL A 28 7.17 6.54 -10.93
N ARG A 29 6.93 6.16 -12.18
CA ARG A 29 6.52 7.07 -13.26
C ARG A 29 5.10 7.57 -13.04
N SER A 30 4.93 8.88 -12.87
CA SER A 30 3.62 9.53 -12.64
C SER A 30 2.75 9.64 -13.89
N ASP A 31 3.34 9.40 -15.06
CA ASP A 31 2.70 9.46 -16.37
C ASP A 31 1.89 8.20 -16.71
N VAL A 32 2.05 7.12 -15.94
CA VAL A 32 1.25 5.90 -16.09
C VAL A 32 0.08 5.96 -15.10
N PRO A 33 -1.18 5.97 -15.57
CA PRO A 33 -2.33 5.90 -14.68
C PRO A 33 -2.30 4.57 -13.92
N GLN A 34 -2.19 4.64 -12.60
CA GLN A 34 -2.26 3.47 -11.74
C GLN A 34 -3.72 3.24 -11.30
N PRO A 35 -4.17 1.98 -11.25
CA PRO A 35 -5.49 1.66 -10.72
C PRO A 35 -5.55 2.06 -9.24
N SER A 36 -6.71 2.54 -8.81
CA SER A 36 -6.94 2.85 -7.40
C SER A 36 -6.82 1.58 -6.54
N LEU A 37 -6.48 1.73 -5.25
CA LEU A 37 -6.44 0.59 -4.34
C LEU A 37 -7.83 -0.07 -4.25
N ILE A 38 -8.89 0.74 -4.27
CA ILE A 38 -10.27 0.25 -4.33
C ILE A 38 -10.50 -0.63 -5.57
N GLU A 39 -10.09 -0.20 -6.77
CA GLU A 39 -10.20 -0.99 -8.00
C GLU A 39 -9.43 -2.31 -7.90
N VAL A 40 -8.21 -2.27 -7.36
CA VAL A 40 -7.39 -3.47 -7.16
C VAL A 40 -8.08 -4.45 -6.20
N LEU A 41 -8.66 -3.96 -5.10
CA LEU A 41 -9.34 -4.79 -4.13
C LEU A 41 -10.66 -5.36 -4.67
N GLN A 42 -11.41 -4.58 -5.47
CA GLN A 42 -12.62 -5.04 -6.13
C GLN A 42 -12.30 -6.17 -7.11
N LYS A 43 -11.28 -5.98 -7.95
CA LYS A 43 -10.83 -7.03 -8.87
C LYS A 43 -10.39 -8.30 -8.14
N ARG A 44 -9.63 -8.17 -7.05
CA ARG A 44 -9.25 -9.33 -6.22
C ARG A 44 -10.45 -10.05 -5.60
N LYS A 45 -11.49 -9.30 -5.23
CA LYS A 45 -12.74 -9.86 -4.71
C LYS A 45 -13.49 -10.65 -5.78
N GLU A 46 -13.56 -10.09 -6.99
CA GLU A 46 -14.15 -10.77 -8.14
C GLU A 46 -13.36 -12.05 -8.49
N ASP A 47 -12.04 -11.97 -8.57
CA ASP A 47 -11.15 -13.10 -8.89
C ASP A 47 -11.23 -14.22 -7.83
N ALA A 48 -11.34 -13.87 -6.55
CA ALA A 48 -11.39 -14.83 -5.45
C ALA A 48 -12.78 -15.45 -5.22
N GLY A 49 -13.86 -14.80 -5.66
CA GLY A 49 -15.24 -15.26 -5.51
C GLY A 49 -15.57 -15.68 -4.07
N ALA A 50 -15.92 -16.95 -3.89
CA ALA A 50 -16.28 -17.51 -2.58
C ALA A 50 -15.11 -17.62 -1.59
N GLY A 51 -13.87 -17.54 -2.07
CA GLY A 51 -12.66 -17.57 -1.24
C GLY A 51 -12.27 -16.21 -0.68
N TYR A 52 -13.00 -15.14 -1.02
CA TYR A 52 -12.66 -13.81 -0.52
C TYR A 52 -12.94 -13.69 0.99
N PRO A 53 -12.00 -13.13 1.78
CA PRO A 53 -12.18 -12.96 3.21
C PRO A 53 -13.43 -12.18 3.57
N SER A 54 -14.31 -12.77 4.38
CA SER A 54 -15.57 -12.17 4.82
C SER A 54 -15.38 -10.98 5.78
N ASN A 55 -14.20 -10.87 6.39
CA ASN A 55 -13.83 -9.77 7.28
C ASN A 55 -13.39 -8.50 6.55
N ILE A 56 -13.25 -8.53 5.21
CA ILE A 56 -12.87 -7.35 4.43
C ILE A 56 -14.09 -6.86 3.65
N ARG A 57 -14.59 -5.67 4.01
CA ARG A 57 -15.63 -4.96 3.27
C ARG A 57 -14.99 -3.81 2.50
N ILE A 58 -15.29 -3.73 1.21
CA ILE A 58 -14.86 -2.64 0.33
C ILE A 58 -16.06 -1.70 0.20
N GLU A 59 -15.96 -0.53 0.81
CA GLU A 59 -16.98 0.52 0.71
C GLU A 59 -16.51 1.55 -0.32
N ALA A 60 -17.32 1.78 -1.35
CA ALA A 60 -17.09 2.89 -2.25
C ALA A 60 -17.47 4.18 -1.52
N LEU A 61 -16.60 5.19 -1.55
CA LEU A 61 -16.94 6.48 -0.98
C LEU A 61 -17.99 7.17 -1.86
N GLU A 62 -19.25 7.15 -1.43
CA GLU A 62 -20.29 7.93 -2.09
C GLU A 62 -20.11 9.42 -1.79
N ALA A 63 -19.34 10.05 -2.69
CA ALA A 63 -19.32 11.46 -3.05
C ALA A 63 -19.10 12.49 -1.91
N LYS A 64 -18.69 13.70 -2.33
CA LYS A 64 -18.44 14.89 -1.49
C LYS A 64 -19.60 15.25 -0.54
N THR A 65 -20.77 14.63 -0.70
CA THR A 65 -21.93 14.66 0.18
C THR A 65 -21.69 14.03 1.54
N ALA A 66 -20.85 12.99 1.66
CA ALA A 66 -20.57 12.33 2.94
C ALA A 66 -19.95 13.28 3.98
N LEU A 67 -19.23 14.31 3.54
CA LEU A 67 -18.61 15.32 4.41
C LEU A 67 -19.42 16.62 4.51
N ARG A 68 -20.66 16.64 4.00
CA ARG A 68 -21.55 17.79 4.08
C ARG A 68 -21.99 18.01 5.52
N GLY A 69 -22.06 19.27 5.96
CA GLY A 69 -22.42 19.62 7.35
C GLY A 69 -21.25 19.61 8.33
N LEU A 70 -20.10 19.01 7.99
CA LEU A 70 -18.90 19.09 8.84
C LEU A 70 -18.24 20.47 8.78
N PRO A 71 -17.62 20.92 9.90
CA PRO A 71 -16.77 22.12 9.92
C PRO A 71 -15.68 22.07 8.86
N ARG A 72 -15.31 23.25 8.31
CA ARG A 72 -14.38 23.36 7.18
C ARG A 72 -13.03 22.67 7.43
N GLU A 73 -12.49 22.80 8.63
CA GLU A 73 -11.19 22.21 9.00
C GLU A 73 -11.27 20.68 9.11
N ALA A 74 -12.34 20.15 9.73
CA ALA A 74 -12.59 18.71 9.77
C ALA A 74 -12.77 18.13 8.35
N ARG A 75 -13.47 18.85 7.47
CA ARG A 75 -13.66 18.43 6.07
C ARG A 75 -12.35 18.35 5.31
N LYS A 76 -11.44 19.33 5.47
CA LYS A 76 -10.12 19.30 4.81
C LYS A 76 -9.29 18.12 5.28
N SER A 77 -9.24 17.89 6.59
CA SER A 77 -8.48 16.77 7.18
C SER A 77 -9.00 15.43 6.68
N LEU A 78 -10.32 15.20 6.76
CA LEU A 78 -10.92 13.95 6.31
C LEU A 78 -10.77 13.76 4.79
N ALA A 79 -10.97 14.81 3.99
CA ALA A 79 -10.76 14.72 2.55
C ALA A 79 -9.32 14.38 2.17
N ALA A 80 -8.33 14.85 2.94
CA ALA A 80 -6.93 14.47 2.74
C ALA A 80 -6.68 13.00 3.09
N MET A 81 -7.25 12.49 4.18
CA MET A 81 -7.13 11.07 4.57
C MET A 81 -7.81 10.11 3.59
N LEU A 82 -8.84 10.60 2.88
CA LEU A 82 -9.59 9.83 1.89
C LEU A 82 -8.92 9.80 0.51
N LYS A 83 -7.87 10.60 0.30
CA LYS A 83 -7.14 10.64 -0.96
C LYS A 83 -6.13 9.50 -0.99
N GLU A 84 -6.20 8.65 -2.01
CA GLU A 84 -5.16 7.66 -2.26
C GLU A 84 -3.85 8.36 -2.69
N HIS A 85 -2.72 7.87 -2.15
CA HIS A 85 -1.37 8.43 -2.33
C HIS A 85 -0.55 7.62 -3.33
#